data_AF-A0A401YS42-F1
#
_entry.id   AF-A0A401YS42-F1
#
_cell.length_a   1.000
_cell.length_b   1.000
_cell.length_c   1.000
_cell.angle_alpha   90.00
_cell.angle_beta   90.00
_cell.angle_gamma   90.00
#
_symmetry.space_group_name_H-M   'P 1'
#
loop_
_entity.id
_entity.type
_entity.pdbx_description
1 polymer ?
#
loop_
_entity_poly.entity_id
_entity_poly.type
_entity_poly.pdbx_seq_one_letter_code
_entity_poly.pdbx_strand_id
1 'polypeptide(L)'
;MADPEALAETVAAFAAGAGPVAVDAERASGYRYGQRAYLIQLRRAGAGSALVDPAACPDLSALGAAIVDAEWVLHAASQDLPCLAEVGMVPRRIFDTELAGRLAAFPRVGLGAMVETVLGFSLEKGHSAVDWSTRPLPEPWLRYAALDVEVLIELRNELEATLTEQGKLDWALQEFAAIAAAPPPAPRVDPWRRTSGLHRVRRRRQLAIVRSLWQARDTVARQKDVSPGRVIPDTAIVEAALAGPASVAALLALPGFTGRDSRRQAGVWLAAIEQARALPEVELPMSTLPHEGPPPARAWTDKDPAAAERLTAAKTAVAAIADEHTLPTENLLAPDYVRRLAWAPPSAPTADAVGDVLRVFGARPWQIALTAPALSGAFLRLAAHAANGTAGA
;
A
#
# COMPACT_ATOMS: atom_id res chain seq x y z
N MET A 1 -14.53 3.43 23.98
CA MET A 1 -14.80 2.32 24.91
C MET A 1 -13.53 1.53 25.14
N ALA A 2 -13.39 0.93 26.32
CA ALA A 2 -12.25 0.09 26.67
C ALA A 2 -12.66 -1.11 27.54
N ASP A 3 -13.92 -1.53 27.44
CA ASP A 3 -14.46 -2.69 28.18
C ASP A 3 -15.53 -3.44 27.37
N PRO A 4 -15.79 -4.72 27.70
CA PRO A 4 -16.70 -5.57 26.92
C PRO A 4 -18.19 -5.19 27.00
N GLU A 5 -18.63 -4.53 28.08
CA GLU A 5 -20.05 -4.16 28.25
C GLU A 5 -20.40 -3.00 27.31
N ALA A 6 -19.56 -1.97 27.29
CA ALA A 6 -19.69 -0.87 26.33
C ALA A 6 -19.53 -1.33 24.87
N LEU A 7 -18.75 -2.40 24.62
CA LEU A 7 -18.69 -3.02 23.30
C LEU A 7 -20.01 -3.68 22.92
N ALA A 8 -20.64 -4.44 23.82
CA ALA A 8 -21.94 -5.06 23.55
C ALA A 8 -23.03 -4.03 23.26
N GLU A 9 -23.06 -2.92 24.02
CA GLU A 9 -23.96 -1.79 23.75
C GLU A 9 -23.68 -1.17 22.37
N THR A 10 -22.41 -0.98 22.02
CA THR A 10 -22.03 -0.46 20.71
C THR A 10 -22.47 -1.40 19.58
N VAL A 11 -22.28 -2.71 19.74
CA VAL A 11 -22.73 -3.71 18.77
C VAL A 11 -24.24 -3.61 18.57
N ALA A 12 -25.02 -3.51 19.65
CA ALA A 12 -26.48 -3.36 19.57
C ALA A 12 -26.90 -2.06 18.88
N ALA A 13 -26.27 -0.93 19.24
CA ALA A 13 -26.56 0.37 18.63
C ALA A 13 -26.22 0.38 17.13
N PHE A 14 -25.05 -0.16 16.75
CA PHE A 14 -24.65 -0.25 15.35
C PHE A 14 -25.53 -1.21 14.57
N ALA A 15 -25.96 -2.34 15.14
CA ALA A 15 -26.91 -3.25 14.49
C ALA A 15 -28.27 -2.60 14.22
N ALA A 16 -28.75 -1.74 15.13
CA ALA A 16 -30.01 -1.01 15.00
C ALA A 16 -29.93 0.22 14.07
N GLY A 17 -28.72 0.71 13.79
CA GLY A 17 -28.49 1.83 12.88
C GLY A 17 -28.81 1.49 11.42
N ALA A 18 -28.97 2.52 10.60
CA ALA A 18 -29.33 2.39 9.18
C ALA A 18 -28.26 2.98 8.26
N GLY A 19 -28.28 2.56 7.00
CA GLY A 19 -27.38 3.10 5.97
C GLY A 19 -25.92 2.65 6.12
N PRO A 20 -25.00 3.37 5.43
CA PRO A 20 -23.57 3.08 5.44
C PRO A 20 -22.92 3.34 6.80
N VAL A 21 -21.73 2.77 6.98
CA VAL A 21 -20.92 2.92 8.20
C VAL A 21 -19.59 3.54 7.83
N ALA A 22 -19.28 4.72 8.36
CA ALA A 22 -17.95 5.29 8.27
C ALA A 22 -17.00 4.52 9.19
N VAL A 23 -15.81 4.15 8.69
CA VAL A 23 -14.80 3.40 9.43
C VAL A 23 -13.42 3.99 9.17
N ASP A 24 -12.64 4.13 10.24
CA ASP A 24 -11.23 4.53 10.20
C ASP A 24 -10.43 3.78 11.28
N ALA A 25 -9.10 3.77 11.17
CA ALA A 25 -8.22 3.11 12.13
C ALA A 25 -6.88 3.85 12.35
N GLU A 26 -6.46 3.94 13.61
CA GLU A 26 -5.18 4.57 13.97
C GLU A 26 -4.11 3.56 14.33
N ARG A 27 -2.87 3.87 13.96
CA ARG A 27 -1.69 2.99 14.14
C ARG A 27 -0.54 3.76 14.78
N ALA A 28 0.25 3.08 15.60
CA ALA A 28 1.48 3.64 16.17
C ALA A 28 2.69 3.49 15.23
N SER A 29 2.52 3.85 13.95
CA SER A 29 3.54 3.68 12.92
C SER A 29 4.81 4.48 13.23
N GLY A 30 5.97 3.82 13.15
CA GLY A 30 7.25 4.43 13.55
C GLY A 30 7.53 4.41 15.06
N TYR A 31 6.57 3.99 15.89
CA TYR A 31 6.75 3.77 17.32
C TYR A 31 6.76 2.27 17.66
N ARG A 32 5.78 1.53 17.14
CA ARG A 32 5.55 0.10 17.38
C ARG A 32 5.98 -0.76 16.19
N TYR A 33 6.11 -2.08 16.42
CA TYR A 33 6.66 -2.98 15.42
C TYR A 33 5.69 -3.22 14.25
N GLY A 34 4.46 -3.60 14.58
CA GLY A 34 3.44 -3.97 13.61
C GLY A 34 2.65 -2.79 13.06
N GLN A 35 1.58 -3.11 12.33
CA GLN A 35 0.60 -2.15 11.82
C GLN A 35 -0.80 -2.41 12.38
N ARG A 36 -0.88 -3.06 13.54
CA ARG A 36 -2.15 -3.29 14.25
C ARG A 36 -2.81 -1.96 14.62
N ALA A 37 -4.13 -1.97 14.65
CA ALA A 37 -4.91 -0.82 15.10
C ALA A 37 -4.72 -0.61 16.61
N TYR A 38 -4.59 0.66 17.01
CA TYR A 38 -4.63 1.12 18.40
C TYR A 38 -5.85 1.98 18.70
N LEU A 39 -6.61 2.37 17.68
CA LEU A 39 -7.94 2.94 17.79
C LEU A 39 -8.70 2.54 16.53
N ILE A 40 -9.97 2.22 16.65
CA ILE A 40 -10.88 2.05 15.52
C ILE A 40 -12.04 3.00 15.74
N GLN A 41 -12.35 3.77 14.70
CA GLN A 41 -13.41 4.77 14.72
C GLN A 41 -14.53 4.29 13.82
N LEU A 42 -15.77 4.41 14.31
CA LEU A 42 -16.95 4.10 13.51
C LEU A 42 -18.00 5.20 13.67
N ARG A 43 -18.78 5.42 12.62
CA ARG A 43 -20.00 6.22 12.71
C ARG A 43 -21.11 5.63 11.86
N ARG A 44 -22.33 5.61 12.41
CA ARG A 44 -23.53 5.17 11.70
C ARG A 44 -24.75 5.99 12.11
N ALA A 45 -25.61 6.31 11.15
CA ALA A 45 -26.88 6.96 11.42
C ALA A 45 -27.74 6.11 12.38
N GLY A 46 -28.21 6.73 13.47
CA GLY A 46 -28.95 6.06 14.54
C GLY A 46 -28.08 5.48 15.66
N ALA A 47 -26.78 5.23 15.43
CA ALA A 47 -25.84 4.74 16.45
C ALA A 47 -24.89 5.84 16.98
N GLY A 48 -24.63 6.88 16.17
CA GLY A 48 -23.65 7.92 16.48
C GLY A 48 -22.22 7.47 16.17
N SER A 49 -21.25 8.10 16.83
CA SER A 49 -19.82 7.84 16.66
C SER A 49 -19.28 6.99 17.82
N ALA A 50 -18.43 6.01 17.51
CA ALA A 50 -17.77 5.14 18.48
C ALA A 50 -16.26 5.12 18.26
N LEU A 51 -15.51 5.19 19.37
CA LEU A 51 -14.06 5.01 19.39
C LEU A 51 -13.75 3.74 20.18
N VAL A 52 -13.24 2.71 19.51
CA VAL A 52 -12.97 1.38 20.07
C VAL A 52 -11.48 1.23 20.32
N ASP A 53 -11.08 0.86 21.54
CA ASP A 53 -9.68 0.51 21.84
C ASP A 53 -9.45 -1.00 21.60
N PRO A 54 -8.74 -1.41 20.54
CA PRO A 54 -8.51 -2.82 20.25
C PRO A 54 -7.58 -3.51 21.25
N ALA A 55 -6.80 -2.75 22.03
CA ALA A 55 -5.97 -3.34 23.08
C ALA A 55 -6.81 -3.87 24.26
N ALA A 56 -7.94 -3.22 24.52
CA ALA A 56 -8.90 -3.65 25.54
C ALA A 56 -9.99 -4.58 24.96
N CYS A 57 -10.30 -4.44 23.68
CA CYS A 57 -11.30 -5.22 22.94
C CYS A 57 -10.64 -5.87 21.70
N PRO A 58 -9.86 -6.95 21.87
CA PRO A 58 -9.04 -7.52 20.79
C PRO A 58 -9.84 -8.28 19.73
N ASP A 59 -11.06 -8.69 20.05
CA ASP A 59 -11.97 -9.35 19.11
C ASP A 59 -13.20 -8.47 18.88
N LEU A 60 -13.31 -7.94 17.66
CA LEU A 60 -14.43 -7.13 17.19
C LEU A 60 -15.29 -7.88 16.17
N SER A 61 -15.20 -9.22 16.10
CA SER A 61 -15.97 -10.05 15.17
C SER A 61 -17.48 -9.83 15.32
N ALA A 62 -17.99 -9.63 16.55
CA ALA A 62 -19.39 -9.34 16.79
C ALA A 62 -19.83 -7.99 16.20
N LEU A 63 -18.98 -6.97 16.31
CA LEU A 63 -19.22 -5.65 15.70
C LEU A 63 -19.15 -5.76 14.17
N GLY A 64 -18.13 -6.42 13.64
CA GLY A 64 -17.98 -6.68 12.20
C GLY A 64 -19.21 -7.40 11.63
N ALA A 65 -19.70 -8.43 12.30
CA ALA A 65 -20.89 -9.18 11.90
C ALA A 65 -22.16 -8.31 11.92
N ALA A 66 -22.32 -7.42 12.91
CA ALA A 66 -23.48 -6.53 13.02
C ALA A 66 -23.60 -5.52 11.87
N ILE A 67 -22.47 -5.20 11.20
CA ILE A 67 -22.42 -4.23 10.11
C ILE A 67 -21.95 -4.81 8.78
N VAL A 68 -21.81 -6.15 8.67
CA VAL A 68 -21.20 -6.82 7.51
C VAL A 68 -21.94 -6.55 6.20
N ASP A 69 -23.26 -6.38 6.27
CA ASP A 69 -24.11 -6.11 5.12
C ASP A 69 -24.21 -4.61 4.79
N ALA A 70 -23.75 -3.72 5.67
CA ALA A 70 -23.66 -2.30 5.37
C ALA A 70 -22.51 -2.02 4.39
N GLU A 71 -22.62 -0.93 3.62
CA GLU A 71 -21.47 -0.38 2.91
C GLU A 71 -20.55 0.33 3.91
N TRP A 72 -19.26 -0.01 3.92
CA TRP A 72 -18.29 0.67 4.77
C TRP A 72 -17.64 1.81 4.01
N VAL A 73 -17.69 3.01 4.56
CA VAL A 73 -17.07 4.19 3.98
C VAL A 73 -15.72 4.41 4.64
N LEU A 74 -14.65 4.33 3.86
CA LEU A 74 -13.28 4.57 4.32
C LEU A 74 -12.61 5.61 3.44
N HIS A 75 -11.49 6.15 3.91
CA HIS A 75 -10.61 6.99 3.12
C HIS A 75 -9.28 6.29 2.91
N ALA A 76 -8.91 5.95 1.67
CA ALA A 76 -7.73 5.14 1.38
C ALA A 76 -7.81 3.73 2.01
N ALA A 77 -8.93 3.02 1.78
CA ALA A 77 -9.34 1.79 2.46
C ALA A 77 -8.24 0.71 2.53
N SER A 78 -7.40 0.61 1.50
CA SER A 78 -6.25 -0.32 1.46
C SER A 78 -5.26 -0.17 2.64
N GLN A 79 -5.25 0.98 3.32
CA GLN A 79 -4.41 1.22 4.50
C GLN A 79 -5.01 0.63 5.78
N ASP A 80 -6.33 0.61 5.92
CA ASP A 80 -7.03 0.22 7.16
C ASP A 80 -7.55 -1.22 7.11
N LEU A 81 -8.02 -1.70 5.95
CA LEU A 81 -8.58 -3.05 5.82
C LEU A 81 -7.70 -4.17 6.41
N PRO A 82 -6.35 -4.15 6.24
CA PRO A 82 -5.51 -5.18 6.85
C PRO A 82 -5.59 -5.23 8.39
N CYS A 83 -5.54 -4.07 9.07
CA CYS A 83 -5.57 -4.05 10.53
C CYS A 83 -6.99 -4.25 11.10
N LEU A 84 -8.02 -3.88 10.34
CA LEU A 84 -9.42 -4.22 10.68
C LEU A 84 -9.66 -5.73 10.59
N ALA A 85 -9.11 -6.40 9.57
CA ALA A 85 -9.21 -7.85 9.43
C ALA A 85 -8.55 -8.61 10.61
N GLU A 86 -7.45 -8.09 11.17
CA GLU A 86 -6.78 -8.67 12.34
C GLU A 86 -7.67 -8.74 13.59
N VAL A 87 -8.69 -7.87 13.70
CA VAL A 87 -9.64 -7.82 14.82
C VAL A 87 -11.02 -8.37 14.46
N GLY A 88 -11.15 -9.10 13.34
CA GLY A 88 -12.41 -9.73 12.93
C GLY A 88 -13.37 -8.81 12.16
N MET A 89 -12.92 -7.63 11.72
CA MET A 89 -13.71 -6.67 10.97
C MET A 89 -13.39 -6.74 9.47
N VAL A 90 -14.25 -7.41 8.69
CA VAL A 90 -14.07 -7.59 7.24
C VAL A 90 -15.34 -7.18 6.48
N PRO A 91 -15.31 -6.10 5.66
CA PRO A 91 -16.48 -5.67 4.91
C PRO A 91 -16.78 -6.55 3.69
N ARG A 92 -18.06 -6.63 3.30
CA ARG A 92 -18.47 -7.15 1.99
C ARG A 92 -18.48 -6.08 0.90
N ARG A 93 -18.75 -4.83 1.28
CA ARG A 93 -18.89 -3.68 0.39
C ARG A 93 -18.21 -2.48 1.01
N ILE A 94 -17.49 -1.73 0.20
CA ILE A 94 -16.84 -0.50 0.63
C ILE A 94 -17.16 0.63 -0.34
N PHE A 95 -17.01 1.86 0.16
CA PHE A 95 -16.85 3.06 -0.63
C PHE A 95 -15.54 3.74 -0.19
N ASP A 96 -14.56 3.80 -1.09
CA ASP A 96 -13.28 4.45 -0.81
C ASP A 96 -13.29 5.89 -1.32
N THR A 97 -13.37 6.85 -0.41
CA THR A 97 -13.49 8.28 -0.74
C THR A 97 -12.22 8.86 -1.38
N GLU A 98 -11.04 8.32 -1.10
CA GLU A 98 -9.79 8.75 -1.74
C GLU A 98 -9.76 8.29 -3.21
N LEU A 99 -10.14 7.04 -3.46
CA LEU A 99 -10.18 6.50 -4.81
C LEU A 99 -11.32 7.10 -5.64
N ALA A 100 -12.48 7.33 -5.03
CA ALA A 100 -13.55 8.11 -5.63
C ALA A 100 -13.06 9.50 -6.07
N GLY A 101 -12.34 10.20 -5.19
CA GLY A 101 -11.73 11.50 -5.49
C GLY A 101 -10.75 11.45 -6.67
N ARG A 102 -9.91 10.40 -6.75
CA ARG A 102 -8.98 10.20 -7.88
C ARG A 102 -9.72 9.97 -9.20
N LEU A 103 -10.74 9.11 -9.22
CA LEU A 103 -11.55 8.84 -10.42
C LEU A 103 -12.35 10.06 -10.87
N ALA A 104 -12.80 10.87 -9.92
CA ALA A 104 -13.46 12.15 -10.17
C ALA A 104 -12.48 13.30 -10.53
N ALA A 105 -11.18 13.01 -10.63
CA ALA A 105 -10.10 13.94 -10.98
C ALA A 105 -9.95 15.15 -10.05
N PHE A 106 -10.22 14.97 -8.75
CA PHE A 106 -9.86 15.98 -7.76
C PHE A 106 -8.33 16.14 -7.67
N PRO A 107 -7.81 17.38 -7.60
CA PRO A 107 -6.36 17.64 -7.62
C PRO A 107 -5.64 17.20 -6.35
N ARG A 108 -6.35 17.18 -5.21
CA ARG A 108 -5.84 16.73 -3.91
C ARG A 108 -6.87 15.82 -3.29
N VAL A 109 -6.45 14.58 -3.02
CA VAL A 109 -7.37 13.50 -2.61
C VAL A 109 -7.22 13.08 -1.16
N GLY A 110 -6.34 13.71 -0.37
CA GLY A 110 -6.26 13.46 1.06
C GLY A 110 -7.51 13.98 1.79
N LEU A 111 -7.92 13.29 2.87
CA LEU A 111 -9.20 13.50 3.56
C LEU A 111 -9.49 14.99 3.85
N GLY A 112 -8.57 15.70 4.51
CA GLY A 112 -8.77 17.11 4.82
C GLY A 112 -8.97 18.01 3.59
N ALA A 113 -8.29 17.72 2.48
CA ALA A 113 -8.47 18.48 1.23
C ALA A 113 -9.80 18.14 0.54
N MET A 114 -10.24 16.88 0.61
CA MET A 114 -11.52 16.44 0.07
C MET A 114 -12.68 17.02 0.87
N VAL A 115 -12.62 16.98 2.20
CA VAL A 115 -13.63 17.58 3.08
C VAL A 115 -13.73 19.10 2.87
N GLU A 116 -12.60 19.79 2.70
CA GLU A 116 -12.57 21.22 2.36
C GLU A 116 -13.22 21.50 1.02
N THR A 117 -12.83 20.75 -0.02
CA THR A 117 -13.24 21.04 -1.40
C THR A 117 -14.69 20.63 -1.65
N VAL A 118 -15.14 19.51 -1.09
CA VAL A 118 -16.45 18.89 -1.38
C VAL A 118 -17.51 19.35 -0.38
N LEU A 119 -17.17 19.43 0.91
CA LEU A 119 -18.14 19.76 1.97
C LEU A 119 -18.04 21.21 2.46
N GLY A 120 -16.97 21.93 2.10
CA GLY A 120 -16.73 23.29 2.58
C GLY A 120 -16.30 23.36 4.06
N PHE A 121 -15.90 22.23 4.66
CA PHE A 121 -15.43 22.17 6.05
C PHE A 121 -13.91 22.12 6.13
N SER A 122 -13.33 22.73 7.16
CA SER A 122 -11.91 22.56 7.47
C SER A 122 -11.75 21.59 8.63
N LEU A 123 -11.06 20.46 8.40
CA LEU A 123 -10.64 19.58 9.50
C LEU A 123 -9.52 20.24 10.31
N GLU A 124 -9.56 20.07 11.62
CA GLU A 124 -8.52 20.55 12.52
C GLU A 124 -7.19 19.85 12.19
N LYS A 125 -6.12 20.62 12.00
CA LYS A 125 -4.79 20.06 11.73
C LYS A 125 -4.28 19.36 12.98
N GLY A 126 -4.04 18.05 12.94
CA GLY A 126 -3.49 17.38 14.12
C GLY A 126 -3.13 15.91 13.96
N HIS A 127 -2.41 15.44 14.97
CA HIS A 127 -2.24 14.07 15.49
C HIS A 127 -2.02 12.84 14.58
N SER A 128 -1.91 12.98 13.25
CA SER A 128 -1.67 11.84 12.35
C SER A 128 -0.33 11.09 12.54
N ALA A 129 0.65 11.72 13.20
CA ALA A 129 1.99 11.15 13.42
C ALA A 129 2.34 10.95 14.92
N VAL A 130 1.34 10.72 15.77
CA VAL A 130 1.55 10.48 17.22
C VAL A 130 1.69 9.00 17.55
N ASP A 131 2.13 8.70 18.77
CA ASP A 131 2.16 7.33 19.29
C ASP A 131 0.76 6.93 19.78
N TRP A 132 -0.09 6.47 18.87
CA TRP A 132 -1.43 5.97 19.20
C TRP A 132 -1.47 4.78 20.17
N SER A 133 -0.32 4.19 20.53
CA SER A 133 -0.23 3.21 21.62
C SER A 133 -0.28 3.83 23.02
N THR A 134 -0.28 5.16 23.12
CA THR A 134 -0.36 5.90 24.38
C THR A 134 -1.67 5.64 25.12
N ARG A 135 -1.60 5.41 26.44
CA ARG A 135 -2.79 5.26 27.30
C ARG A 135 -2.63 6.02 28.64
N PRO A 136 -3.68 6.72 29.12
CA PRO A 136 -4.94 7.01 28.41
C PRO A 136 -4.70 7.91 27.18
N LEU A 137 -5.57 7.82 26.18
CA LEU A 137 -5.49 8.69 25.00
C LEU A 137 -5.87 10.13 25.39
N PRO A 138 -5.08 11.15 25.00
CA PRO A 138 -5.43 12.55 25.24
C PRO A 138 -6.74 12.95 24.53
N GLU A 139 -7.54 13.80 25.17
CA GLU A 139 -8.81 14.30 24.59
C GLU A 139 -8.65 14.92 23.18
N PRO A 140 -7.61 15.73 22.89
CA PRO A 140 -7.41 16.25 21.53
C PRO A 140 -7.23 15.15 20.46
N TRP A 141 -6.66 13.99 20.83
CA TRP A 141 -6.48 12.87 19.91
C TRP A 141 -7.80 12.14 19.68
N LEU A 142 -8.60 11.96 20.73
CA LEU A 142 -9.95 11.38 20.61
C LEU A 142 -10.86 12.25 19.74
N ARG A 143 -10.77 13.58 19.90
CA ARG A 143 -11.52 14.52 19.06
C ARG A 143 -11.10 14.45 17.59
N TYR A 144 -9.80 14.46 17.34
CA TYR A 144 -9.25 14.29 15.99
C TYR A 144 -9.77 12.99 15.35
N ALA A 145 -9.64 11.87 16.04
CA ALA A 145 -10.08 10.56 15.56
C ALA A 145 -11.60 10.50 15.29
N ALA A 146 -12.42 11.13 16.13
CA ALA A 146 -13.86 11.18 15.91
C ALA A 146 -14.23 12.00 14.67
N LEU A 147 -13.53 13.12 14.42
CA LEU A 147 -13.79 13.98 13.26
C LEU A 147 -13.49 13.29 11.93
N ASP A 148 -12.51 12.38 11.89
CA ASP A 148 -12.14 11.65 10.67
C ASP A 148 -13.28 10.74 10.16
N VAL A 149 -14.20 10.28 11.01
CA VAL A 149 -15.40 9.53 10.60
C VAL A 149 -16.68 10.34 10.59
N GLU A 150 -16.70 11.52 11.24
CA GLU A 150 -17.89 12.35 11.40
C GLU A 150 -18.49 12.82 10.07
N VAL A 151 -17.64 13.01 9.06
CA VAL A 151 -17.96 13.62 7.76
C VAL A 151 -17.92 12.64 6.58
N LEU A 152 -17.52 11.38 6.81
CA LEU A 152 -17.26 10.44 5.71
C LEU A 152 -18.53 10.05 4.95
N ILE A 153 -19.66 9.91 5.64
CA ILE A 153 -20.92 9.52 4.98
C ILE A 153 -21.40 10.64 4.05
N GLU A 154 -21.33 11.89 4.49
CA GLU A 154 -21.65 13.08 3.70
C GLU A 154 -20.69 13.21 2.51
N LEU A 155 -19.38 13.05 2.74
CA LEU A 155 -18.38 13.05 1.68
C LEU A 155 -18.65 11.96 0.64
N ARG A 156 -19.02 10.75 1.09
CA ARG A 156 -19.40 9.64 0.21
C ARG A 156 -20.61 9.97 -0.66
N ASN A 157 -21.64 10.62 -0.11
CA ASN A 157 -22.84 10.97 -0.87
C ASN A 157 -22.53 11.97 -1.99
N GLU A 158 -21.75 13.02 -1.70
CA GLU A 158 -21.35 13.99 -2.72
C GLU A 158 -20.44 13.38 -3.79
N LEU A 159 -19.54 12.47 -3.40
CA LEU A 159 -18.67 11.77 -4.35
C LEU A 159 -19.43 10.78 -5.22
N GLU A 160 -20.43 10.07 -4.68
CA GLU A 160 -21.32 9.22 -5.48
C GLU A 160 -22.09 10.05 -6.51
N ALA A 161 -22.66 11.20 -6.10
CA ALA A 161 -23.36 12.10 -7.00
C ALA A 161 -22.43 12.61 -8.11
N THR A 162 -21.23 13.08 -7.74
CA THR A 162 -20.20 13.54 -8.68
C THR A 162 -19.82 12.45 -9.68
N LEU A 163 -19.55 11.23 -9.22
CA LEU A 163 -19.19 10.10 -10.09
C LEU A 163 -20.37 9.68 -10.99
N THR A 164 -21.60 9.80 -10.52
CA THR A 164 -22.81 9.53 -11.30
C THR A 164 -22.94 10.54 -12.44
N GLU A 165 -22.78 11.82 -12.15
CA GLU A 165 -22.80 12.90 -13.16
C GLU A 165 -21.70 12.75 -14.20
N GLN A 166 -20.51 12.29 -13.79
CA GLN A 166 -19.39 12.01 -14.68
C GLN A 166 -19.53 10.67 -15.46
N GLY A 167 -20.53 9.84 -15.15
CA GLY A 167 -20.68 8.51 -15.76
C GLY A 167 -19.62 7.49 -15.31
N LYS A 168 -18.98 7.71 -14.16
CA LYS A 168 -17.87 6.91 -13.62
C LYS A 168 -18.22 6.09 -12.38
N LEU A 169 -19.47 6.15 -11.90
CA LEU A 169 -19.88 5.41 -10.70
C LEU A 169 -19.64 3.90 -10.83
N ASP A 170 -19.98 3.30 -11.98
CA ASP A 170 -19.74 1.87 -12.22
C ASP A 170 -18.25 1.52 -12.16
N TRP A 171 -17.37 2.40 -12.64
CA TRP A 171 -15.92 2.19 -12.55
C TRP A 171 -15.48 2.14 -11.09
N ALA A 172 -15.92 3.11 -10.30
CA ALA A 172 -15.62 3.19 -8.88
C ALA A 172 -16.13 1.94 -8.12
N LEU A 173 -17.36 1.49 -8.39
CA LEU A 173 -17.91 0.28 -7.77
C LEU A 173 -17.09 -0.98 -8.10
N GLN A 174 -16.61 -1.12 -9.34
CA GLN A 174 -15.71 -2.22 -9.72
C GLN A 174 -14.37 -2.13 -8.99
N GLU A 175 -13.81 -0.92 -8.83
CA GLU A 175 -12.58 -0.72 -8.07
C GLU A 175 -12.76 -1.06 -6.58
N PHE A 176 -13.85 -0.60 -5.96
CA PHE A 176 -14.16 -0.86 -4.55
C PHE A 176 -14.37 -2.34 -4.28
N ALA A 177 -15.09 -3.04 -5.17
CA ALA A 177 -15.26 -4.48 -5.10
C ALA A 177 -13.91 -5.22 -5.19
N ALA A 178 -13.00 -4.76 -6.06
CA ALA A 178 -11.67 -5.34 -6.17
C ALA A 178 -10.83 -5.14 -4.90
N ILE A 179 -10.92 -3.97 -4.25
CA ILE A 179 -10.25 -3.70 -2.98
C ILE A 179 -10.82 -4.58 -1.86
N ALA A 180 -12.15 -4.66 -1.73
CA ALA A 180 -12.82 -5.46 -0.71
C ALA A 180 -12.52 -6.96 -0.84
N ALA A 181 -12.36 -7.45 -2.08
CA ALA A 181 -12.05 -8.86 -2.36
C ALA A 181 -10.54 -9.16 -2.34
N ALA A 182 -9.67 -8.17 -2.22
CA ALA A 182 -8.23 -8.37 -2.30
C ALA A 182 -7.73 -9.20 -1.10
N PRO A 183 -6.93 -10.26 -1.32
CA PRO A 183 -6.30 -10.96 -0.22
C PRO A 183 -5.25 -10.07 0.47
N PRO A 184 -4.87 -10.39 1.72
CA PRO A 184 -3.76 -9.73 2.37
C PRO A 184 -2.51 -9.73 1.49
N PRO A 185 -1.75 -8.62 1.44
CA PRO A 185 -0.57 -8.52 0.60
C PRO A 185 0.44 -9.61 0.98
N ALA A 186 0.95 -10.32 -0.03
CA ALA A 186 1.95 -11.34 0.19
C ALA A 186 3.20 -10.74 0.88
N PRO A 187 3.86 -11.50 1.77
CA PRO A 187 5.12 -11.08 2.36
C PRO A 187 6.13 -10.71 1.27
N ARG A 188 6.80 -9.57 1.45
CA ARG A 188 7.84 -9.14 0.49
C ARG A 188 8.98 -10.14 0.48
N VAL A 189 9.47 -10.46 -0.71
CA VAL A 189 10.73 -11.20 -0.88
C VAL A 189 11.89 -10.28 -0.54
N ASP A 190 12.83 -10.75 0.28
CA ASP A 190 14.03 -10.01 0.70
C ASP A 190 13.75 -8.55 1.16
N PRO A 191 12.91 -8.33 2.20
CA PRO A 191 12.54 -6.98 2.64
C PRO A 191 13.74 -6.13 3.09
N TRP A 192 14.82 -6.79 3.53
CA TRP A 192 16.11 -6.16 3.87
C TRP A 192 16.74 -5.38 2.71
N ARG A 193 16.37 -5.66 1.45
CA ARG A 193 16.91 -4.93 0.28
C ARG A 193 16.41 -3.48 0.18
N ARG A 194 15.40 -3.09 0.98
CA ARG A 194 14.95 -1.71 1.09
C ARG A 194 15.70 -0.90 2.15
N THR A 195 16.73 -1.48 2.80
CA THR A 195 17.57 -0.74 3.74
C THR A 195 18.14 0.52 3.08
N SER A 196 17.83 1.67 3.68
CA SER A 196 18.31 2.97 3.20
C SER A 196 19.84 3.00 3.20
N GLY A 197 20.44 3.41 2.09
CA GLY A 197 21.90 3.42 1.93
C GLY A 197 22.50 2.12 1.36
N LEU A 198 21.70 1.10 1.04
CA LEU A 198 22.18 -0.17 0.48
C LEU A 198 23.01 -0.01 -0.80
N HIS A 199 22.76 1.03 -1.60
CA HIS A 199 23.51 1.35 -2.83
C HIS A 199 25.03 1.56 -2.61
N ARG A 200 25.46 1.83 -1.37
CA ARG A 200 26.87 1.93 -0.97
C ARG A 200 27.54 0.56 -0.83
N VAL A 201 26.76 -0.50 -0.62
CA VAL A 201 27.25 -1.85 -0.36
C VAL A 201 27.42 -2.60 -1.67
N ARG A 202 28.67 -2.88 -2.05
CA ARG A 202 29.00 -3.48 -3.37
C ARG A 202 29.44 -4.94 -3.32
N ARG A 203 29.89 -5.42 -2.17
CA ARG A 203 30.40 -6.80 -2.02
C ARG A 203 29.30 -7.72 -1.50
N ARG A 204 29.16 -8.92 -2.08
CA ARG A 204 28.15 -9.93 -1.67
C ARG A 204 28.24 -10.30 -0.18
N ARG A 205 29.45 -10.35 0.36
CA ARG A 205 29.70 -10.58 1.79
C ARG A 205 29.14 -9.47 2.68
N GLN A 206 29.27 -8.22 2.26
CA GLN A 206 28.70 -7.08 2.99
C GLN A 206 27.17 -7.06 2.87
N LEU A 207 26.62 -7.45 1.71
CA LEU A 207 25.18 -7.66 1.56
C LEU A 207 24.65 -8.75 2.50
N ALA A 208 25.41 -9.83 2.71
CA ALA A 208 25.06 -10.85 3.71
C ALA A 208 25.02 -10.25 5.12
N ILE A 209 25.98 -9.38 5.47
CA ILE A 209 25.98 -8.69 6.76
C ILE A 209 24.73 -7.80 6.91
N VAL A 210 24.36 -7.04 5.88
CA VAL A 210 23.12 -6.25 5.88
C VAL A 210 21.91 -7.16 6.12
N ARG A 211 21.79 -8.26 5.37
CA ARG A 211 20.68 -9.23 5.51
C ARG A 211 20.58 -9.76 6.94
N SER A 212 21.68 -10.25 7.49
CA SER A 212 21.71 -10.83 8.84
C SER A 212 21.43 -9.80 9.94
N LEU A 213 22.00 -8.60 9.85
CA LEU A 213 21.70 -7.52 10.80
C LEU A 213 20.25 -7.05 10.71
N TRP A 214 19.70 -6.95 9.49
CA TRP A 214 18.30 -6.59 9.29
C TRP A 214 17.37 -7.63 9.93
N GLN A 215 17.64 -8.93 9.74
CA GLN A 215 16.86 -10.03 10.32
C GLN A 215 16.96 -10.07 11.85
N ALA A 216 18.16 -9.85 12.39
CA ALA A 216 18.37 -9.75 13.83
C ALA A 216 17.60 -8.54 14.41
N ARG A 217 17.66 -7.39 13.73
CA ARG A 217 16.90 -6.20 14.10
C ARG A 217 15.41 -6.45 14.09
N ASP A 218 14.89 -7.07 13.04
CA ASP A 218 13.48 -7.42 12.90
C ASP A 218 13.00 -8.32 14.05
N THR A 219 13.81 -9.34 14.41
CA THR A 219 13.55 -10.21 15.56
C THR A 219 13.47 -9.42 16.86
N VAL A 220 14.46 -8.57 17.15
CA VAL A 220 14.48 -7.76 18.37
C VAL A 220 13.33 -6.75 18.40
N ALA A 221 13.02 -6.13 17.26
CA ALA A 221 11.94 -5.16 17.11
C ALA A 221 10.58 -5.81 17.39
N ARG A 222 10.34 -7.01 16.85
CA ARG A 222 9.14 -7.81 17.10
C ARG A 222 9.00 -8.20 18.57
N GLN A 223 10.07 -8.71 19.18
CA GLN A 223 10.08 -9.13 20.59
C GLN A 223 9.80 -7.98 21.55
N LYS A 224 10.31 -6.78 21.24
CA LYS A 224 10.12 -5.58 22.08
C LYS A 224 8.86 -4.78 21.74
N ASP A 225 8.15 -5.13 20.67
CA ASP A 225 7.09 -4.33 20.07
C ASP A 225 7.47 -2.85 19.90
N VAL A 226 8.58 -2.63 19.19
CA VAL A 226 9.13 -1.31 18.87
C VAL A 226 9.47 -1.26 17.38
N SER A 227 9.31 -0.09 16.75
CA SER A 227 9.63 0.07 15.33
C SER A 227 11.11 -0.29 15.03
N PRO A 228 11.41 -0.98 13.92
CA PRO A 228 12.77 -1.45 13.63
C PRO A 228 13.83 -0.34 13.67
N GLY A 229 13.51 0.85 13.13
CA GLY A 229 14.44 2.00 13.12
C GLY A 229 14.82 2.51 14.51
N ARG A 230 13.96 2.33 15.52
CA ARG A 230 14.26 2.68 16.92
C ARG A 230 15.15 1.65 17.62
N VAL A 231 15.24 0.42 17.11
CA VAL A 231 16.18 -0.59 17.62
C VAL A 231 17.61 -0.22 17.19
N ILE A 232 17.84 -0.14 15.87
CA ILE A 232 19.01 0.48 15.23
C ILE A 232 18.59 1.03 13.86
N PRO A 233 19.07 2.21 13.46
CA PRO A 233 18.71 2.79 12.17
C PRO A 233 19.35 2.03 11.01
N ASP A 234 18.76 2.15 9.80
CA ASP A 234 19.31 1.56 8.57
C ASP A 234 20.75 1.99 8.31
N THR A 235 21.09 3.25 8.63
CA THR A 235 22.46 3.78 8.52
C THR A 235 23.46 2.98 9.35
N ALA A 236 23.10 2.58 10.58
CA ALA A 236 23.97 1.77 11.43
C ALA A 236 24.23 0.38 10.82
N ILE A 237 23.20 -0.25 10.24
CA ILE A 237 23.35 -1.53 9.53
C ILE A 237 24.35 -1.40 8.38
N VAL A 238 24.22 -0.34 7.57
CA VAL A 238 25.11 -0.09 6.43
C VAL A 238 26.54 0.19 6.90
N GLU A 239 26.74 1.01 7.92
CA GLU A 239 28.08 1.29 8.46
C GLU A 239 28.75 0.02 9.01
N ALA A 240 28.02 -0.81 9.76
CA ALA A 240 28.55 -2.09 10.25
C ALA A 240 28.90 -3.06 9.10
N ALA A 241 28.10 -3.09 8.03
CA ALA A 241 28.39 -3.90 6.86
C ALA A 241 29.64 -3.42 6.09
N LEU A 242 29.84 -2.10 6.00
CA LEU A 242 31.01 -1.52 5.34
C LEU A 242 32.29 -1.70 6.17
N ALA A 243 32.23 -1.42 7.47
CA ALA A 243 33.38 -1.49 8.37
C ALA A 243 33.79 -2.93 8.71
N GLY A 244 32.81 -3.85 8.82
CA GLY A 244 33.07 -5.23 9.20
C GLY A 244 33.75 -5.36 10.58
N PRO A 245 33.11 -4.97 11.68
CA PRO A 245 33.68 -5.09 13.02
C PRO A 245 33.87 -6.57 13.42
N ALA A 246 35.00 -6.90 14.06
CA ALA A 246 35.33 -8.27 14.50
C ALA A 246 35.29 -8.46 16.02
N SER A 247 34.80 -7.45 16.75
CA SER A 247 34.64 -7.50 18.19
C SER A 247 33.52 -6.58 18.64
N VAL A 248 33.00 -6.81 19.85
CA VAL A 248 32.01 -5.92 20.49
C VAL A 248 32.55 -4.49 20.59
N ALA A 249 33.82 -4.33 20.97
CA ALA A 249 34.44 -3.01 21.08
C ALA A 249 34.45 -2.27 19.73
N ALA A 250 34.83 -2.95 18.64
CA ALA A 250 34.83 -2.36 17.31
C ALA A 250 33.40 -2.01 16.84
N LEU A 251 32.42 -2.86 17.14
CA LEU A 251 31.01 -2.60 16.80
C LEU A 251 30.47 -1.36 17.55
N LEU A 252 30.73 -1.26 18.86
CA LEU A 252 30.23 -0.17 19.69
C LEU A 252 30.91 1.18 19.40
N ALA A 253 32.05 1.18 18.72
CA ALA A 253 32.69 2.38 18.21
C ALA A 253 32.00 2.97 16.96
N LEU A 254 31.13 2.20 16.29
CA LEU A 254 30.42 2.64 15.09
C LEU A 254 29.21 3.54 15.41
N PRO A 255 28.91 4.53 14.55
CA PRO A 255 27.68 5.32 14.67
C PRO A 255 26.43 4.46 14.71
N GLY A 256 25.50 4.79 15.61
CA GLY A 256 24.22 4.08 15.77
C GLY A 256 24.27 2.87 16.72
N PHE A 257 25.46 2.43 17.17
CA PHE A 257 25.58 1.35 18.17
C PHE A 257 25.88 1.84 19.59
N THR A 258 25.92 3.16 19.81
CA THR A 258 26.34 3.81 21.06
C THR A 258 25.23 3.95 22.11
N GLY A 259 23.99 3.55 21.82
CA GLY A 259 22.87 3.62 22.75
C GLY A 259 22.93 2.55 23.86
N ARG A 260 22.28 2.79 25.00
CA ARG A 260 22.23 1.83 26.14
C ARG A 260 21.64 0.48 25.70
N ASP A 261 20.52 0.51 24.97
CA ASP A 261 19.88 -0.72 24.46
C ASP A 261 20.73 -1.43 23.41
N SER A 262 21.41 -0.68 22.54
CA SER A 262 22.33 -1.26 21.56
C SER A 262 23.51 -1.96 22.24
N ARG A 263 24.08 -1.37 23.31
CA ARG A 263 25.13 -2.03 24.12
C ARG A 263 24.67 -3.36 24.70
N ARG A 264 23.43 -3.41 25.22
CA ARG A 264 22.84 -4.65 25.74
C ARG A 264 22.68 -5.72 24.66
N GLN A 265 22.41 -5.32 23.41
CA GLN A 265 22.24 -6.21 22.27
C GLN A 265 23.53 -6.42 21.45
N ALA A 266 24.70 -5.94 21.92
CA ALA A 266 25.93 -5.99 21.12
C ALA A 266 26.34 -7.40 20.71
N GLY A 267 26.11 -8.40 21.58
CA GLY A 267 26.34 -9.81 21.26
C GLY A 267 25.44 -10.31 20.13
N VAL A 268 24.17 -9.91 20.10
CA VAL A 268 23.21 -10.27 19.03
C VAL A 268 23.68 -9.72 17.68
N TRP A 269 24.11 -8.46 17.67
CA TRP A 269 24.59 -7.81 16.45
C TRP A 269 25.90 -8.41 15.95
N LEU A 270 26.86 -8.66 16.85
CA LEU A 270 28.13 -9.28 16.47
C LEU A 270 27.91 -10.70 15.94
N ALA A 271 27.08 -11.51 16.61
CA ALA A 271 26.74 -12.85 16.15
C ALA A 271 26.11 -12.85 14.75
N ALA A 272 25.23 -11.88 14.44
CA ALA A 272 24.65 -11.74 13.10
C ALA A 272 25.72 -11.42 12.03
N ILE A 273 26.71 -10.59 12.37
CA ILE A 273 27.84 -10.26 11.47
C ILE A 273 28.73 -11.49 11.26
N GLU A 274 29.03 -12.23 12.32
CA GLU A 274 29.83 -13.46 12.27
C GLU A 274 29.14 -14.55 11.45
N GLN A 275 27.83 -14.74 11.63
CA GLN A 275 27.03 -15.66 10.83
C GLN A 275 27.14 -15.31 9.34
N ALA A 276 26.97 -14.03 8.98
CA ALA A 276 27.11 -13.59 7.59
C ALA A 276 28.52 -13.80 7.01
N ARG A 277 29.56 -13.69 7.84
CA ARG A 277 30.94 -13.97 7.43
C ARG A 277 31.18 -15.44 7.17
N ALA A 278 30.61 -16.31 8.00
CA ALA A 278 30.79 -17.75 7.93
C ALA A 278 30.07 -18.42 6.74
N LEU A 279 29.14 -17.74 6.08
CA LEU A 279 28.40 -18.31 4.94
C LEU A 279 29.34 -18.77 3.81
N PRO A 280 29.10 -19.91 3.16
CA PRO A 280 29.82 -20.25 1.93
C PRO A 280 29.45 -19.27 0.78
N GLU A 281 30.33 -19.10 -0.22
CA GLU A 281 30.11 -18.18 -1.35
C GLU A 281 28.81 -18.45 -2.14
N VAL A 282 28.34 -19.71 -2.14
CA VAL A 282 27.09 -20.12 -2.79
C VAL A 282 25.85 -19.59 -2.05
N GLU A 283 25.92 -19.38 -0.74
CA GLU A 283 24.80 -18.91 0.10
C GLU A 283 24.75 -17.38 0.25
N LEU A 284 25.76 -16.67 -0.26
CA LEU A 284 25.77 -15.22 -0.24
C LEU A 284 24.64 -14.66 -1.12
N PRO A 285 23.98 -13.57 -0.69
CA PRO A 285 22.92 -12.97 -1.48
C PRO A 285 23.45 -12.51 -2.84
N MET A 286 22.62 -12.65 -3.87
CA MET A 286 22.90 -12.08 -5.18
C MET A 286 22.91 -10.55 -5.08
N SER A 287 23.86 -9.91 -5.77
CA SER A 287 23.96 -8.44 -5.83
C SER A 287 22.72 -7.82 -6.48
N THR A 288 22.17 -8.50 -7.49
CA THR A 288 20.92 -8.15 -8.16
C THR A 288 20.01 -9.36 -8.15
N LEU A 289 18.75 -9.18 -7.75
CA LEU A 289 17.75 -10.23 -7.90
C LEU A 289 17.38 -10.40 -9.38
N PRO A 290 17.05 -11.62 -9.84
CA PRO A 290 16.32 -11.80 -11.09
C PRO A 290 15.06 -10.94 -11.04
N HIS A 291 14.84 -10.12 -12.07
CA HIS A 291 13.64 -9.30 -12.15
C HIS A 291 12.52 -10.12 -12.77
N GLU A 292 11.42 -10.32 -12.04
CA GLU A 292 10.20 -10.86 -12.63
C GLU A 292 9.48 -9.75 -13.42
N GLY A 293 9.48 -9.90 -14.73
CA GLY A 293 8.87 -8.94 -15.65
C GLY A 293 9.88 -8.21 -16.52
N PRO A 294 9.44 -7.17 -17.24
CA PRO A 294 10.26 -6.53 -18.24
C PRO A 294 11.39 -5.72 -17.60
N PRO A 295 12.56 -5.58 -18.26
CA PRO A 295 13.68 -4.81 -17.74
C PRO A 295 13.28 -3.34 -17.45
N PRO A 296 14.14 -2.54 -16.78
CA PRO A 296 13.92 -1.11 -16.64
C PRO A 296 13.70 -0.45 -18.01
N ALA A 297 12.69 0.41 -18.16
CA ALA A 297 12.28 0.99 -19.44
C ALA A 297 13.43 1.65 -20.23
N ARG A 298 14.39 2.27 -19.53
CA ARG A 298 15.59 2.88 -20.11
C ARG A 298 16.48 1.92 -20.92
N ALA A 299 16.37 0.61 -20.68
CA ALA A 299 17.18 -0.41 -21.34
C ALA A 299 16.44 -1.09 -22.50
N TRP A 300 15.21 -0.68 -22.82
CA TRP A 300 14.40 -1.37 -23.82
C TRP A 300 14.89 -1.08 -25.23
N THR A 301 15.24 0.18 -25.55
CA THR A 301 15.77 0.55 -26.86
C THR A 301 16.97 -0.31 -27.26
N ASP A 302 17.84 -0.66 -26.31
CA ASP A 302 19.03 -1.48 -26.59
C ASP A 302 18.72 -2.99 -26.62
N LYS A 303 17.72 -3.45 -25.85
CA LYS A 303 17.41 -4.89 -25.68
C LYS A 303 16.37 -5.42 -26.67
N ASP A 304 15.33 -4.65 -26.90
CA ASP A 304 14.22 -4.94 -27.80
C ASP A 304 13.61 -3.59 -28.27
N PRO A 305 14.14 -3.01 -29.37
CA PRO A 305 13.62 -1.77 -29.93
C PRO A 305 12.12 -1.84 -30.26
N ALA A 306 11.64 -3.00 -30.72
CA ALA A 306 10.23 -3.18 -31.05
C ALA A 306 9.35 -3.13 -29.78
N ALA A 307 9.80 -3.68 -28.66
CA ALA A 307 9.13 -3.51 -27.36
C ALA A 307 9.12 -2.04 -26.91
N ALA A 308 10.20 -1.29 -27.16
CA ALA A 308 10.27 0.14 -26.82
C ALA A 308 9.26 0.97 -27.61
N GLU A 309 9.10 0.68 -28.91
CA GLU A 309 8.07 1.29 -29.76
C GLU A 309 6.66 0.93 -29.27
N ARG A 310 6.40 -0.35 -28.99
CA ARG A 310 5.12 -0.79 -28.40
C ARG A 310 4.81 -0.07 -27.09
N LEU A 311 5.80 0.07 -26.20
CA LEU A 311 5.61 0.76 -24.92
C LEU A 311 5.26 2.23 -25.12
N THR A 312 5.94 2.91 -26.04
CA THR A 312 5.65 4.31 -26.38
C THR A 312 4.23 4.45 -26.91
N ALA A 313 3.86 3.63 -27.90
CA ALA A 313 2.53 3.65 -28.50
C ALA A 313 1.43 3.31 -27.48
N ALA A 314 1.66 2.33 -26.61
CA ALA A 314 0.73 1.97 -25.55
C ALA A 314 0.53 3.10 -24.54
N LYS A 315 1.63 3.74 -24.09
CA LYS A 315 1.54 4.90 -23.19
C LYS A 315 0.75 6.05 -23.81
N THR A 316 0.99 6.36 -25.08
CA THR A 316 0.24 7.39 -25.81
C THR A 316 -1.25 7.04 -25.89
N ALA A 317 -1.59 5.78 -26.21
CA ALA A 317 -2.98 5.34 -26.28
C ALA A 317 -3.69 5.43 -24.92
N VAL A 318 -3.05 4.98 -23.84
CA VAL A 318 -3.62 5.04 -22.49
C VAL A 318 -3.73 6.50 -22.01
N ALA A 319 -2.75 7.35 -22.29
CA ALA A 319 -2.82 8.77 -21.95
C ALA A 319 -3.98 9.47 -22.67
N ALA A 320 -4.19 9.20 -23.97
CA ALA A 320 -5.29 9.78 -24.71
C ALA A 320 -6.68 9.42 -24.13
N ILE A 321 -6.87 8.15 -23.72
CA ILE A 321 -8.11 7.70 -23.07
C ILE A 321 -8.27 8.35 -21.69
N ALA A 322 -7.17 8.46 -20.94
CA ALA A 322 -7.18 9.10 -19.63
C ALA A 322 -7.56 10.60 -19.71
N ASP A 323 -7.07 11.29 -20.74
CA ASP A 323 -7.42 12.68 -21.03
C ASP A 323 -8.90 12.80 -21.45
N GLU A 324 -9.37 11.93 -22.36
CA GLU A 324 -10.76 11.89 -22.83
C GLU A 324 -11.75 11.73 -21.68
N HIS A 325 -11.44 10.85 -20.72
CA HIS A 325 -12.31 10.59 -19.58
C HIS A 325 -11.96 11.40 -18.32
N THR A 326 -10.97 12.30 -18.40
CA THR A 326 -10.53 13.14 -17.28
C THR A 326 -10.29 12.32 -16.00
N LEU A 327 -9.24 11.50 -16.00
CA LEU A 327 -8.78 10.76 -14.82
C LEU A 327 -7.26 10.49 -14.89
N PRO A 328 -6.58 10.21 -13.77
CA PRO A 328 -5.16 9.87 -13.80
C PRO A 328 -4.88 8.58 -14.61
N THR A 329 -3.81 8.59 -15.40
CA THR A 329 -3.42 7.44 -16.25
C THR A 329 -3.22 6.16 -15.44
N GLU A 330 -2.66 6.28 -14.23
CA GLU A 330 -2.43 5.16 -13.31
C GLU A 330 -3.71 4.57 -12.73
N ASN A 331 -4.80 5.32 -12.69
CA ASN A 331 -6.13 4.84 -12.28
C ASN A 331 -6.88 4.19 -13.44
N LEU A 332 -6.63 4.62 -14.67
CA LEU A 332 -7.16 3.96 -15.88
C LEU A 332 -6.51 2.58 -16.08
N LEU A 333 -5.18 2.49 -16.02
CA LEU A 333 -4.48 1.22 -16.15
C LEU A 333 -3.13 1.26 -15.42
N ALA A 334 -2.86 0.25 -14.60
CA ALA A 334 -1.62 0.20 -13.83
C ALA A 334 -0.39 0.27 -14.76
N PRO A 335 0.61 1.13 -14.49
CA PRO A 335 1.78 1.28 -15.36
C PRO A 335 2.54 -0.03 -15.60
N ASP A 336 2.51 -0.96 -14.64
CA ASP A 336 3.12 -2.28 -14.78
C ASP A 336 2.39 -3.17 -15.80
N TYR A 337 1.06 -3.07 -15.91
CA TYR A 337 0.28 -3.82 -16.90
C TYR A 337 0.64 -3.37 -18.32
N VAL A 338 0.75 -2.05 -18.54
CA VAL A 338 1.19 -1.47 -19.81
C VAL A 338 2.60 -1.97 -20.17
N ARG A 339 3.52 -1.98 -19.20
CA ARG A 339 4.88 -2.49 -19.40
C ARG A 339 4.90 -3.98 -19.74
N ARG A 340 4.21 -4.82 -18.97
CA ARG A 340 4.21 -6.28 -19.22
C ARG A 340 3.59 -6.61 -20.57
N LEU A 341 2.46 -5.99 -20.91
CA LEU A 341 1.78 -6.18 -22.18
C LEU A 341 2.65 -5.72 -23.36
N ALA A 342 3.30 -4.56 -23.27
CA ALA A 342 4.17 -4.08 -24.34
C ALA A 342 5.43 -4.94 -24.53
N TRP A 343 5.95 -5.52 -23.45
CA TRP A 343 7.11 -6.40 -23.49
C TRP A 343 6.79 -7.75 -24.12
N ALA A 344 5.69 -8.38 -23.70
CA ALA A 344 5.26 -9.69 -24.18
C ALA A 344 3.78 -9.63 -24.61
N PRO A 345 3.47 -9.04 -25.79
CA PRO A 345 2.10 -9.00 -26.30
C PRO A 345 1.65 -10.39 -26.75
N PRO A 346 0.32 -10.65 -26.81
CA PRO A 346 -0.20 -11.85 -27.46
C PRO A 346 0.24 -11.92 -28.93
N SER A 347 0.39 -13.14 -29.47
CA SER A 347 0.88 -13.36 -30.84
C SER A 347 0.01 -12.68 -31.90
N ALA A 348 -1.30 -12.70 -31.71
CA ALA A 348 -2.26 -11.88 -32.45
C ALA A 348 -2.87 -10.85 -31.46
N PRO A 349 -2.48 -9.57 -31.53
CA PRO A 349 -2.95 -8.56 -30.59
C PRO A 349 -4.34 -8.03 -30.97
N THR A 350 -5.34 -8.92 -31.01
CA THR A 350 -6.75 -8.54 -31.09
C THR A 350 -7.20 -7.90 -29.77
N ALA A 351 -8.29 -7.12 -29.79
CA ALA A 351 -8.84 -6.51 -28.58
C ALA A 351 -9.17 -7.57 -27.51
N ASP A 352 -9.74 -8.71 -27.91
CA ASP A 352 -10.06 -9.81 -26.99
C ASP A 352 -8.80 -10.41 -26.36
N ALA A 353 -7.77 -10.72 -27.17
CA ALA A 353 -6.52 -11.30 -26.66
C ALA A 353 -5.77 -10.33 -25.73
N VAL A 354 -5.78 -9.03 -26.04
CA VAL A 354 -5.25 -8.00 -25.16
C VAL A 354 -6.06 -7.93 -23.86
N GLY A 355 -7.39 -7.97 -23.95
CA GLY A 355 -8.28 -7.97 -22.80
C GLY A 355 -8.07 -9.18 -21.87
N ASP A 356 -7.84 -10.37 -22.44
CA ASP A 356 -7.53 -11.58 -21.67
C ASP A 356 -6.23 -11.45 -20.89
N VAL A 357 -5.17 -10.92 -21.53
CA VAL A 357 -3.89 -10.66 -20.85
C VAL A 357 -4.05 -9.63 -19.73
N LEU A 358 -4.78 -8.53 -19.97
CA LEU A 358 -5.05 -7.51 -18.96
C LEU A 358 -5.86 -8.08 -17.78
N ARG A 359 -6.82 -8.96 -18.05
CA ARG A 359 -7.62 -9.64 -17.01
C ARG A 359 -6.74 -10.52 -16.12
N VAL A 360 -5.80 -11.26 -16.71
CA VAL A 360 -4.82 -12.06 -15.96
C VAL A 360 -3.94 -11.19 -15.07
N PHE A 361 -3.61 -9.97 -15.49
CA PHE A 361 -2.87 -9.02 -14.66
C PHE A 361 -3.70 -8.42 -13.52
N GLY A 362 -5.03 -8.54 -13.57
CA GLY A 362 -5.96 -7.98 -12.57
C GLY A 362 -6.61 -6.66 -12.96
N ALA A 363 -6.59 -6.28 -14.25
CA ALA A 363 -7.35 -5.14 -14.75
C ALA A 363 -8.86 -5.41 -14.61
N ARG A 364 -9.61 -4.38 -14.20
CA ARG A 364 -11.06 -4.48 -14.01
C ARG A 364 -11.78 -4.46 -15.37
N PRO A 365 -13.01 -5.02 -15.45
CA PRO A 365 -13.78 -5.04 -16.70
C PRO A 365 -13.90 -3.66 -17.39
N TRP A 366 -14.15 -2.59 -16.63
CA TRP A 366 -14.23 -1.24 -17.19
C TRP A 366 -12.90 -0.77 -17.81
N GLN A 367 -11.76 -1.06 -17.15
CA GLN A 367 -10.42 -0.73 -17.65
C GLN A 367 -10.13 -1.47 -18.95
N ILE A 368 -10.46 -2.76 -19.01
CA ILE A 368 -10.28 -3.59 -20.20
C ILE A 368 -11.13 -3.06 -21.35
N ALA A 369 -12.40 -2.77 -21.09
CA ALA A 369 -13.33 -2.27 -22.11
C ALA A 369 -12.83 -0.97 -22.75
N LEU A 370 -12.29 -0.04 -21.95
CA LEU A 370 -11.75 1.22 -22.47
C LEU A 370 -10.41 1.05 -23.20
N THR A 371 -9.50 0.23 -22.65
CA THR A 371 -8.09 0.26 -23.09
C THR A 371 -7.73 -0.80 -24.12
N ALA A 372 -8.36 -1.98 -24.09
CA ALA A 372 -7.96 -3.09 -24.96
C ALA A 372 -8.09 -2.79 -26.46
N PRO A 373 -9.16 -2.14 -26.96
CA PRO A 373 -9.27 -1.79 -28.38
C PRO A 373 -8.17 -0.83 -28.85
N ALA A 374 -7.87 0.21 -28.07
CA ALA A 374 -6.85 1.20 -28.43
C ALA A 374 -5.44 0.61 -28.40
N LEU A 375 -5.14 -0.23 -27.40
CA LEU A 375 -3.87 -0.95 -27.28
C LEU A 375 -3.68 -1.94 -28.43
N SER A 376 -4.71 -2.72 -28.76
CA SER A 376 -4.74 -3.61 -29.93
C SER A 376 -4.46 -2.85 -31.22
N GLY A 377 -5.18 -1.76 -31.47
CA GLY A 377 -4.98 -0.93 -32.66
C GLY A 377 -3.57 -0.33 -32.75
N ALA A 378 -3.00 0.09 -31.62
CA ALA A 378 -1.62 0.59 -31.57
C ALA A 378 -0.61 -0.49 -31.97
N PHE A 379 -0.75 -1.72 -31.47
CA PHE A 379 0.17 -2.82 -31.79
C PHE A 379 0.01 -3.32 -33.22
N LEU A 380 -1.22 -3.42 -33.73
CA LEU A 380 -1.48 -3.83 -35.12
C LEU A 380 -0.90 -2.82 -36.12
N ARG A 381 -1.00 -1.50 -35.84
CA ARG A 381 -0.37 -0.47 -36.68
C ARG A 381 1.15 -0.59 -36.75
N LEU A 382 1.80 -0.87 -35.61
CA LEU A 382 3.24 -1.09 -35.56
C LEU A 382 3.65 -2.36 -36.33
N ALA A 383 2.91 -3.46 -36.17
CA ALA A 383 3.16 -4.69 -36.91
C ALA A 383 3.04 -4.48 -38.43
N ALA A 384 2.03 -3.73 -38.89
CA ALA A 384 1.87 -3.40 -40.30
C ALA A 384 3.01 -2.51 -40.84
N HIS A 385 3.48 -1.53 -40.06
CA HIS A 385 4.63 -0.69 -40.45
C HIS A 385 5.91 -1.51 -40.60
N ALA A 386 6.17 -2.44 -39.67
CA ALA A 386 7.34 -3.33 -39.74
C ALA A 386 7.28 -4.26 -40.97
N ALA A 387 6.10 -4.78 -41.32
CA ALA A 387 5.90 -5.61 -42.50
C ALA A 387 6.11 -4.83 -43.81
N ASN A 388 5.66 -3.58 -43.88
CA ASN A 388 5.83 -2.73 -45.07
C ASN A 388 7.27 -2.22 -45.24
N GLY A 389 7.99 -1.97 -44.14
CA GLY A 389 9.40 -1.54 -44.19
C GLY A 389 10.38 -2.64 -44.59
N THR A 390 10.00 -3.92 -44.45
CA THR A 390 10.82 -5.07 -44.84
C THR A 390 10.57 -5.54 -46.28
N ALA A 391 9.44 -5.17 -46.90
CA ALA A 391 9.13 -5.48 -48.30
C ALA A 391 9.73 -4.48 -49.31
N GLY A 392 10.27 -3.35 -48.83
CA GLY A 392 10.83 -2.27 -49.65
C GLY A 392 12.36 -2.11 -49.54
N ALA A 393 13.04 -3.01 -48.83
CA ALA A 393 14.50 -3.13 -48.74
C ALA A 393 14.95 -4.43 -49.40
#